data_AF-A0A518S823-F1
#
_entry.id   AF-A0A518S823-F1
#
_cell.length_a   1.000
_cell.length_b   1.000
_cell.length_c   1.000
_cell.angle_alpha   90.00
_cell.angle_beta   90.00
_cell.angle_gamma   90.00
#
_symmetry.space_group_name_H-M   'P 1'
#
loop_
_entity.id
_entity.type
_entity.pdbx_description
1 polymer ?
#
loop_
_entity_poly.entity_id
_entity_poly.type
_entity_poly.pdbx_seq_one_letter_code
_entity_poly.pdbx_strand_id
1 'polypeptide(L)'
;MGPVFGVWRPVEPKLLRRVHDRLSRTGGCETVWYEPSRRDANEVVTKIDPVSFLEREYAAPEARLRVEFDLEGERPHYWIQWWEPDSGRGFGWHADETEPDYGPVHLQIKYPDGTTDRQSAEHVEDEHPYRTFEQRLVSIPEQLSKIQWQ
;
A
#
# COMPACT_ATOMS: atom_id res chain seq x y z
N MET A 1 -15.18 -7.37 1.90
CA MET A 1 -14.81 -7.41 0.46
C MET A 1 -13.79 -6.30 0.25
N GLY A 2 -12.51 -6.64 0.09
CA GLY A 2 -11.45 -5.66 -0.20
C GLY A 2 -11.52 -5.20 -1.66
N PRO A 3 -10.80 -4.13 -2.04
CA PRO A 3 -10.69 -3.75 -3.44
C PRO A 3 -10.03 -4.88 -4.24
N VAL A 4 -10.69 -5.26 -5.34
CA VAL A 4 -10.23 -6.30 -6.29
C VAL A 4 -9.33 -5.60 -7.29
N PHE A 5 -8.06 -6.00 -7.35
CA PHE A 5 -7.11 -5.54 -8.37
C PHE A 5 -6.96 -6.59 -9.47
N GLY A 6 -6.62 -6.11 -10.67
CA GLY A 6 -6.62 -6.86 -11.93
C GLY A 6 -5.62 -8.01 -11.99
N VAL A 7 -5.81 -8.91 -12.97
CA VAL A 7 -4.93 -10.05 -13.21
C VAL A 7 -3.73 -9.58 -14.04
N TRP A 8 -2.65 -9.16 -13.37
CA TRP A 8 -1.40 -8.73 -14.01
C TRP A 8 -0.36 -9.86 -14.11
N ARG A 9 0.57 -9.73 -15.06
CA ARG A 9 1.70 -10.66 -15.25
C ARG A 9 2.69 -10.55 -14.08
N PRO A 10 3.48 -11.60 -13.79
CA PRO A 10 4.33 -11.62 -12.60
C PRO A 10 5.36 -10.48 -12.62
N VAL A 11 5.27 -9.61 -11.62
CA VAL A 11 6.28 -8.61 -11.27
C VAL A 11 7.65 -9.28 -11.17
N GLU A 12 8.73 -8.54 -11.50
CA GLU A 12 10.09 -9.06 -11.38
C GLU A 12 10.27 -9.74 -10.00
N PRO A 13 10.48 -11.07 -9.92
CA PRO A 13 10.36 -11.83 -8.67
C PRO A 13 11.28 -11.34 -7.54
N LYS A 14 12.35 -10.62 -7.90
CA LYS A 14 13.28 -10.00 -6.97
C LYS A 14 12.66 -8.80 -6.24
N LEU A 15 11.81 -8.00 -6.89
CA LEU A 15 11.20 -6.81 -6.27
C LEU A 15 10.23 -7.20 -5.15
N LEU A 16 9.24 -8.04 -5.46
CA LEU A 16 8.28 -8.53 -4.45
C LEU A 16 8.99 -9.30 -3.33
N ARG A 17 10.05 -10.05 -3.65
CA ARG A 17 10.87 -10.70 -2.62
C ARG A 17 11.53 -9.68 -1.68
N ARG A 18 12.07 -8.58 -2.20
CA ARG A 18 12.68 -7.53 -1.36
C ARG A 18 11.64 -6.82 -0.48
N VAL A 19 10.42 -6.65 -0.97
CA VAL A 19 9.29 -6.11 -0.18
C VAL A 19 8.92 -7.07 0.93
N HIS A 20 8.73 -8.36 0.60
CA HIS A 20 8.45 -9.41 1.56
C HIS A 20 9.52 -9.49 2.66
N ASP A 21 10.79 -9.52 2.26
CA ASP A 21 11.94 -9.54 3.19
C ASP A 21 12.01 -8.27 4.06
N ARG A 22 11.57 -7.11 3.55
CA ARG A 22 11.54 -5.86 4.30
C ARG A 22 10.43 -5.87 5.33
N LEU A 23 9.20 -6.19 4.93
CA LEU A 23 8.03 -6.26 5.81
C LEU A 23 8.21 -7.32 6.90
N SER A 24 8.80 -8.47 6.56
CA SER A 24 9.07 -9.56 7.52
C SER A 24 10.07 -9.16 8.61
N ARG A 25 10.81 -8.06 8.43
CA ARG A 25 11.77 -7.50 9.40
C ARG A 25 11.29 -6.18 10.01
N THR A 26 10.05 -5.78 9.76
CA THR A 26 9.47 -4.55 10.30
C THR A 26 8.62 -4.86 11.52
N GLY A 27 8.83 -4.13 12.62
CA GLY A 27 8.05 -4.27 13.85
C GLY A 27 6.54 -4.07 13.59
N GLY A 28 5.71 -4.86 14.26
CA GLY A 28 4.26 -4.85 14.08
C GLY A 28 3.75 -5.51 12.79
N CYS A 29 4.60 -5.89 11.83
CA CYS A 29 4.21 -6.77 10.73
C CYS A 29 4.22 -8.23 11.21
N GLU A 30 3.06 -8.87 11.30
CA GLU A 30 2.93 -10.18 11.93
C GLU A 30 3.05 -11.35 10.94
N THR A 31 2.27 -11.31 9.87
CA THR A 31 2.22 -12.37 8.85
C THR A 31 2.37 -11.71 7.49
N VAL A 32 3.41 -12.08 6.74
CA VAL A 32 3.70 -11.54 5.40
C VAL A 32 3.58 -12.65 4.36
N TRP A 33 2.77 -12.46 3.33
CA TRP A 33 2.54 -13.44 2.27
C TRP A 33 2.49 -12.81 0.88
N TYR A 34 2.53 -13.66 -0.13
CA TYR A 34 2.34 -13.28 -1.53
C TYR A 34 0.92 -13.64 -1.95
N GLU A 35 0.28 -12.80 -2.74
CA GLU A 35 -1.07 -13.03 -3.27
C GLU A 35 -1.05 -13.00 -4.82
N PRO A 36 -1.79 -13.90 -5.50
CA PRO A 36 -2.57 -15.00 -4.95
C PRO A 36 -1.73 -16.16 -4.38
N SER A 37 -0.47 -16.29 -4.82
CA SER A 37 0.45 -17.29 -4.29
C SER A 37 1.89 -16.87 -4.48
N ARG A 38 2.82 -17.52 -3.77
CA ARG A 38 4.27 -17.31 -3.97
C ARG A 38 4.73 -17.60 -5.41
N ARG A 39 4.05 -18.51 -6.12
CA ARG A 39 4.44 -18.91 -7.48
C ARG A 39 4.02 -17.89 -8.52
N ASP A 40 2.86 -17.28 -8.32
CA ASP A 40 2.19 -16.37 -9.26
C ASP A 40 1.91 -15.02 -8.58
N ALA A 41 2.90 -14.52 -7.82
CA ALA A 41 2.73 -13.38 -6.95
C ALA A 41 2.57 -12.07 -7.74
N ASN A 42 1.52 -11.32 -7.43
CA ASN A 42 1.28 -9.98 -7.94
C ASN A 42 1.47 -8.93 -6.84
N GLU A 43 1.08 -9.25 -5.61
CA GLU A 43 1.26 -8.39 -4.45
C GLU A 43 1.94 -9.11 -3.29
N VAL A 44 2.52 -8.31 -2.39
CA VAL A 44 2.88 -8.73 -1.03
C VAL A 44 1.90 -8.09 -0.06
N VAL A 45 1.34 -8.90 0.83
CA VAL A 45 0.43 -8.43 1.87
C VAL A 45 1.03 -8.75 3.23
N THR A 46 0.84 -7.86 4.19
CA THR A 46 1.11 -8.15 5.59
C THR A 46 -0.08 -7.80 6.47
N LYS A 47 -0.33 -8.64 7.47
CA LYS A 47 -1.12 -8.26 8.66
C LYS A 47 -0.25 -7.39 9.54
N ILE A 48 -0.86 -6.35 10.11
CA ILE A 48 -0.21 -5.38 10.96
C ILE A 48 -0.95 -5.30 12.28
N ASP A 49 -0.24 -5.47 13.39
CA ASP A 49 -0.63 -4.92 14.68
C ASP A 49 -0.30 -3.42 14.67
N PRO A 50 -1.31 -2.54 14.60
CA PRO A 50 -1.07 -1.10 14.44
C PRO A 50 -0.40 -0.50 15.67
N VAL A 51 -0.60 -1.05 16.87
CA VAL A 51 0.00 -0.52 18.09
C VAL A 51 1.51 -0.74 18.06
N SER A 52 1.95 -1.95 17.73
CA SER A 52 3.37 -2.26 17.59
C SER A 52 4.02 -1.57 16.39
N PHE A 53 3.32 -1.46 15.26
CA PHE A 53 3.87 -0.83 14.05
C PHE A 53 4.02 0.68 14.18
N LEU A 54 3.06 1.35 14.84
CA LEU A 54 3.07 2.81 15.02
C LEU A 54 3.74 3.25 16.32
N GLU A 55 4.09 2.31 17.19
CA GLU A 55 4.64 2.56 18.54
C GLU A 55 3.77 3.52 19.38
N ARG A 56 2.44 3.46 19.19
CA ARG A 56 1.44 4.27 19.90
C ARG A 56 0.09 3.58 19.94
N GLU A 57 -0.80 4.04 20.82
CA GLU A 57 -2.20 3.60 20.79
C GLU A 57 -2.85 3.90 19.44
N TYR A 58 -3.64 2.94 18.95
CA TYR A 58 -4.36 3.05 17.70
C TYR A 58 -5.72 2.35 17.82
N ALA A 59 -6.74 2.91 17.18
CA ALA A 59 -8.12 2.46 17.39
C ALA A 59 -8.44 1.10 16.75
N ALA A 60 -7.83 0.80 15.59
CA ALA A 60 -8.06 -0.46 14.91
C ALA A 60 -7.21 -1.59 15.53
N PRO A 61 -7.79 -2.77 15.78
CA PRO A 61 -7.05 -3.90 16.35
C PRO A 61 -6.14 -4.61 15.35
N GLU A 62 -6.46 -4.55 14.05
CA GLU A 62 -5.67 -5.09 12.94
C GLU A 62 -5.71 -4.10 11.77
N ALA A 63 -4.60 -3.99 11.05
CA ALA A 63 -4.57 -3.41 9.72
C ALA A 63 -3.88 -4.36 8.73
N ARG A 64 -3.99 -4.05 7.44
CA ARG A 64 -3.28 -4.72 6.37
C ARG A 64 -2.54 -3.70 5.53
N LEU A 65 -1.30 -4.03 5.19
CA LEU A 65 -0.57 -3.32 4.15
C LEU A 65 -0.47 -4.21 2.93
N ARG A 66 -0.95 -3.72 1.79
CA ARG A 66 -0.86 -4.37 0.49
C ARG A 66 0.08 -3.58 -0.40
N VAL A 67 0.97 -4.29 -1.09
CA VAL A 67 1.98 -3.69 -1.97
C VAL A 67 1.98 -4.45 -3.29
N GLU A 68 1.56 -3.76 -4.34
CA GLU A 68 1.47 -4.26 -5.70
C GLU A 68 2.31 -3.37 -6.62
N PHE A 69 2.90 -3.97 -7.64
CA PHE A 69 3.59 -3.27 -8.71
C PHE A 69 3.08 -3.79 -10.05
N ASP A 70 3.02 -2.91 -11.03
CA ASP A 70 2.97 -3.29 -12.44
C ASP A 70 4.12 -2.56 -13.14
N LEU A 71 5.05 -3.32 -13.69
CA LEU A 71 6.26 -2.79 -14.33
C LEU A 71 6.15 -2.81 -15.85
N GLU A 72 4.97 -3.13 -16.38
CA GLU A 72 4.71 -3.05 -17.81
C GLU A 72 4.50 -1.58 -18.24
N GLY A 73 4.83 -1.28 -19.49
CA GLY A 73 4.65 0.07 -20.06
C GLY A 73 5.87 0.99 -19.92
N GLU A 74 5.63 2.28 -20.12
CA GLU A 74 6.69 3.31 -20.16
C GLU A 74 7.16 3.75 -18.78
N ARG A 75 6.31 3.62 -17.76
CA ARG A 75 6.62 3.95 -16.37
C ARG A 75 6.05 2.88 -15.42
N PRO A 76 6.70 2.63 -14.26
CA PRO A 76 6.18 1.67 -13.30
C PRO A 76 4.92 2.20 -12.62
N HIS A 77 3.91 1.35 -12.55
CA HIS A 77 2.72 1.51 -11.73
C HIS A 77 2.86 0.78 -10.39
N TYR A 78 2.19 1.29 -9.38
CA TYR A 78 2.18 0.67 -8.06
C TYR A 78 0.96 1.05 -7.23
N TRP A 79 0.62 0.17 -6.28
CA TRP A 79 -0.41 0.39 -5.28
C TRP A 79 0.13 -0.01 -3.91
N ILE A 80 0.20 0.95 -2.99
CA ILE A 80 0.65 0.72 -1.61
C ILE A 80 -0.48 1.18 -0.69
N GLN A 81 -1.17 0.23 -0.06
CA GLN A 81 -2.44 0.48 0.61
C GLN A 81 -2.46 -0.03 2.04
N TRP A 82 -2.72 0.88 2.99
CA TRP A 82 -3.14 0.57 4.35
C TRP A 82 -4.65 0.36 4.40
N TRP A 83 -5.10 -0.72 5.02
CA TRP A 83 -6.51 -1.08 5.13
C TRP A 83 -6.88 -1.60 6.51
N GLU A 84 -7.92 -1.05 7.11
CA GLU A 84 -8.49 -1.48 8.39
C GLU A 84 -9.77 -2.28 8.11
N PRO A 85 -9.71 -3.63 8.15
CA PRO A 85 -10.80 -4.47 7.70
C PRO A 85 -12.09 -4.30 8.50
N ASP A 86 -11.97 -4.13 9.83
CA ASP A 86 -13.12 -4.06 10.73
C ASP A 86 -13.88 -2.73 10.59
N SER A 87 -13.16 -1.64 10.28
CA SER A 87 -13.71 -0.30 10.10
C SER A 87 -14.08 0.01 8.65
N GLY A 88 -13.70 -0.85 7.69
CA GLY A 88 -13.96 -0.63 6.27
C GLY A 88 -13.31 0.64 5.70
N ARG A 89 -12.19 1.09 6.28
CA ARG A 89 -11.50 2.33 5.93
C ARG A 89 -10.02 2.07 5.64
N GLY A 90 -9.39 2.99 4.94
CA GLY A 90 -7.97 2.88 4.64
C GLY A 90 -7.49 3.99 3.72
N PHE A 91 -6.23 3.94 3.36
CA PHE A 91 -5.66 4.87 2.39
C PHE A 91 -4.57 4.18 1.60
N GLY A 92 -4.20 4.72 0.45
CA GLY A 92 -3.08 4.22 -0.31
C GLY A 92 -2.55 5.20 -1.32
N TRP A 93 -1.31 4.97 -1.74
CA TRP A 93 -0.69 5.67 -2.87
C TRP A 93 -0.81 4.82 -4.11
N HIS A 94 -1.33 5.43 -5.16
CA HIS A 94 -1.60 4.80 -6.44
C HIS A 94 -0.84 5.57 -7.51
N ALA A 95 0.04 4.87 -8.22
CA ALA A 95 0.67 5.36 -9.43
C ALA A 95 0.04 4.60 -10.60
N ASP A 96 -1.00 5.18 -11.18
CA ASP A 96 -1.74 4.60 -12.30
C ASP A 96 -2.32 5.73 -13.18
N GLU A 97 -3.13 5.36 -14.17
CA GLU A 97 -3.74 6.30 -15.13
C GLU A 97 -5.22 6.58 -14.84
N THR A 98 -5.73 6.13 -13.68
CA THR A 98 -7.17 6.17 -13.40
C THR A 98 -7.67 7.55 -13.00
N GLU A 99 -6.78 8.39 -12.45
CA GLU A 99 -7.13 9.69 -11.85
C GLU A 99 -6.14 10.79 -12.31
N PRO A 100 -6.10 11.12 -13.61
CA PRO A 100 -5.06 12.00 -14.18
C PRO A 100 -5.08 13.43 -13.61
N ASP A 101 -6.23 13.89 -13.10
CA ASP A 101 -6.40 15.22 -12.50
C ASP A 101 -5.55 15.43 -11.24
N TYR A 102 -5.11 14.34 -10.59
CA TYR A 102 -4.27 14.37 -9.38
C TYR A 102 -2.79 14.15 -9.67
N GLY A 103 -2.41 14.07 -10.95
CA GLY A 103 -1.04 13.85 -11.39
C GLY A 103 -0.65 12.36 -11.45
N PRO A 104 0.65 12.07 -11.66
CA PRO A 104 1.13 10.71 -11.94
C PRO A 104 1.03 9.77 -10.72
N VAL A 105 0.90 10.32 -9.52
CA VAL A 105 0.67 9.58 -8.28
C VAL A 105 -0.35 10.33 -7.46
N HIS A 106 -1.35 9.62 -6.96
CA HIS A 106 -2.34 10.18 -6.05
C HIS A 106 -2.42 9.35 -4.76
N LEU A 107 -2.80 10.03 -3.69
CA LEU A 107 -3.23 9.41 -2.45
C LEU A 107 -4.76 9.29 -2.49
N GLN A 108 -5.25 8.08 -2.29
CA GLN A 108 -6.67 7.80 -2.13
C GLN A 108 -6.96 7.47 -0.67
N ILE A 109 -7.98 8.10 -0.08
CA ILE A 109 -8.46 7.83 1.28
C ILE A 109 -9.89 7.32 1.17
N LYS A 110 -10.16 6.14 1.73
CA LYS A 110 -11.49 5.54 1.79
C LYS A 110 -12.02 5.58 3.21
N TYR A 111 -13.21 6.15 3.39
CA TYR A 111 -13.86 6.31 4.69
C TYR A 111 -14.84 5.17 4.99
N PRO A 112 -15.23 4.96 6.27
CA PRO A 112 -16.16 3.92 6.67
C PRO A 112 -17.53 3.99 5.97
N ASP A 113 -17.99 5.19 5.62
CA ASP A 113 -19.25 5.42 4.91
C ASP A 113 -19.17 5.10 3.40
N GLY A 114 -18.00 4.67 2.93
CA GLY A 114 -17.72 4.34 1.54
C GLY A 114 -17.30 5.54 0.69
N THR A 115 -17.31 6.76 1.22
CA THR A 115 -16.79 7.93 0.50
C THR A 115 -15.29 7.81 0.28
N THR A 116 -14.80 8.47 -0.77
CA THR A 116 -13.39 8.44 -1.14
C THR A 116 -12.91 9.85 -1.44
N ASP A 117 -11.85 10.27 -0.75
CA ASP A 117 -11.12 11.50 -1.04
C ASP A 117 -9.83 11.18 -1.80
N ARG A 118 -9.40 12.14 -2.62
CA ARG A 118 -8.21 12.01 -3.47
C ARG A 118 -7.41 13.30 -3.43
N GLN A 119 -6.10 13.15 -3.35
CA GLN A 119 -5.18 14.28 -3.40
C GLN A 119 -3.91 13.87 -4.15
N SER A 120 -3.26 14.82 -4.79
CA SER A 120 -1.95 14.60 -5.40
C SER A 120 -0.94 14.14 -4.36
N ALA A 121 -0.04 13.24 -4.75
CA ALA A 121 1.08 12.82 -3.94
C ALA A 121 2.39 13.15 -4.63
N GLU A 122 3.46 13.30 -3.83
CA GLU A 122 4.80 13.53 -4.35
C GLU A 122 5.20 12.41 -5.33
N HIS A 123 5.72 12.79 -6.49
CA HIS A 123 6.23 11.86 -7.50
C HIS A 123 7.63 12.28 -7.91
N VAL A 124 8.54 11.32 -7.93
CA VAL A 124 9.90 11.48 -8.44
C VAL A 124 9.99 10.67 -9.73
N GLU A 125 10.24 11.37 -10.83
CA GLU A 125 10.45 10.73 -12.14
C GLU A 125 11.64 9.76 -12.07
N ASP A 126 11.51 8.62 -12.75
CA ASP A 126 12.51 7.54 -12.81
C ASP A 126 12.95 6.96 -11.45
N GLU A 127 12.19 7.19 -10.37
CA GLU A 127 12.49 6.57 -9.09
C GLU A 127 12.26 5.05 -9.15
N HIS A 128 13.26 4.30 -8.67
CA HIS A 128 13.15 2.85 -8.60
C HIS A 128 11.97 2.44 -7.68
N PRO A 129 11.03 1.58 -8.12
CA PRO A 129 9.80 1.28 -7.38
C PRO A 129 9.98 0.82 -5.93
N TYR A 130 11.04 0.04 -5.67
CA TYR A 130 11.40 -0.35 -4.30
C TYR A 130 11.68 0.85 -3.38
N ARG A 131 12.35 1.89 -3.88
CA ARG A 131 12.69 3.09 -3.10
C ARG A 131 11.43 3.89 -2.77
N THR A 132 10.52 4.01 -3.73
CA THR A 132 9.20 4.60 -3.50
C THR A 132 8.43 3.82 -2.43
N PHE A 133 8.43 2.49 -2.50
CA PHE A 133 7.84 1.65 -1.44
C PHE A 133 8.45 1.93 -0.06
N GLU A 134 9.77 2.00 0.05
CA GLU A 134 10.42 2.27 1.33
C GLU A 134 10.02 3.63 1.91
N GLN A 135 9.95 4.67 1.07
CA GLN A 135 9.50 5.99 1.49
C GLN A 135 8.04 5.97 1.94
N ARG A 136 7.15 5.34 1.16
CA ARG A 136 5.73 5.23 1.53
C ARG A 136 5.55 4.48 2.83
N LEU A 137 6.22 3.34 3.00
CA LEU A 137 6.18 2.54 4.23
C LEU A 137 6.56 3.39 5.46
N VAL A 138 7.63 4.16 5.38
CA VAL A 138 8.09 5.03 6.48
C VAL A 138 7.13 6.20 6.72
N SER A 139 6.43 6.68 5.68
CA SER A 139 5.46 7.79 5.80
C SER A 139 4.09 7.39 6.35
N ILE A 140 3.77 6.09 6.47
CA ILE A 140 2.46 5.63 6.95
C ILE A 140 2.05 6.27 8.29
N PRO A 141 2.90 6.32 9.34
CA PRO A 141 2.50 6.90 10.62
C PRO A 141 2.14 8.39 10.55
N GLU A 142 2.88 9.14 9.73
CA GLU A 142 2.61 10.56 9.46
C GLU A 142 1.34 10.72 8.62
N GLN A 143 1.12 9.88 7.63
CA GLN A 143 -0.09 9.95 6.82
C GLN A 143 -1.34 9.64 7.65
N LEU A 144 -1.26 8.65 8.54
CA LEU A 144 -2.33 8.32 9.48
C LEU A 144 -2.65 9.45 10.46
N SER A 145 -1.68 10.28 10.85
CA SER A 145 -1.96 11.41 11.74
C SER A 145 -2.64 12.59 11.05
N LYS A 146 -2.54 12.67 9.71
CA LYS A 146 -3.21 13.68 8.89
C LYS A 146 -4.66 13.30 8.56
N ILE A 147 -4.99 12.02 8.55
CA ILE A 147 -6.32 11.55 8.20
C ILE A 147 -7.24 11.64 9.41
N GLN A 148 -8.35 12.38 9.26
CA GLN A 148 -9.43 12.38 10.22
C GLN A 148 -10.48 11.35 9.81
N TRP A 149 -10.44 10.19 10.45
CA TRP A 149 -11.49 9.19 10.33
C TRP A 149 -12.71 9.69 11.13
N GLN A 150 -13.67 10.33 10.48
CA GLN A 150 -14.93 10.70 11.14
C GLN A 150 -15.71 9.47 11.60
#